data_AF-A0A0R3SZ12-F1
#
_entry.id   AF-A0A0R3SZ12-F1
#
_cell.length_a   1.000
_cell.length_b   1.000
_cell.length_c   1.000
_cell.angle_alpha   90.00
_cell.angle_beta   90.00
_cell.angle_gamma   90.00
#
_symmetry.space_group_name_H-M   'P 1'
#
loop_
_entity.id
_entity.type
_entity.pdbx_description
1 polymer ?
#
loop_
_entity_poly.entity_id
_entity_poly.type
_entity_poly.pdbx_seq_one_letter_code
_entity_poly.pdbx_strand_id
1 'polypeptide(L)' 'MAPILAYWDVRGIGESIRLLLRYLGVEFEDKFYHFGPGKLPYYIDGDFKLTQSSAILEYIADKHDM' A
#
# COMPACT_ATOMS: atom_id res chain seq x y z
N MET A 1 13.02 -5.70 4.87
CA MET A 1 12.95 -5.23 3.46
C MET A 1 11.93 -4.13 3.39
N ALA A 2 12.10 -3.15 2.50
CA ALA A 2 11.07 -2.15 2.27
C ALA A 2 9.81 -2.85 1.72
N PRO A 3 8.62 -2.57 2.25
CA PRO A 3 7.39 -3.10 1.70
C PRO A 3 7.12 -2.55 0.29
N ILE A 4 6.33 -3.29 -0.49
CA ILE A 4 5.90 -2.88 -1.84
C ILE A 4 4.42 -2.53 -1.77
N LEU A 5 4.09 -1.29 -2.09
CA LEU A 5 2.72 -0.88 -2.37
C LEU A 5 2.54 -0.82 -3.88
N ALA A 6 1.56 -1.56 -4.40
CA ALA A 6 1.25 -1.51 -5.81
C ALA A 6 -0.16 -1.00 -6.08
N TYR A 7 -0.26 -0.07 -7.02
CA TYR A 7 -1.53 0.49 -7.45
C TYR A 7 -1.46 0.96 -8.91
N TRP A 8 -2.61 1.41 -9.43
CA TRP A 8 -2.65 2.08 -10.71
C TRP A 8 -1.84 3.38 -10.67
N ASP A 9 -1.39 3.84 -11.84
CA ASP A 9 -0.72 5.13 -12.04
C ASP A 9 -1.72 6.31 -11.95
N VAL A 10 -2.43 6.35 -10.83
CA VAL A 10 -3.34 7.39 -10.37
C VAL A 10 -3.29 7.41 -8.84
N ARG A 11 -3.80 8.48 -8.23
CA ARG A 11 -3.95 8.57 -6.76
C ARG A 11 -4.93 7.51 -6.25
N GLY A 12 -6.21 7.65 -6.63
CA GLY A 12 -7.30 6.73 -6.27
C GLY A 12 -7.32 6.34 -4.79
N ILE A 13 -7.71 5.10 -4.49
CA ILE A 13 -7.69 4.54 -3.13
C ILE A 13 -6.29 4.14 -2.64
N GLY A 14 -5.28 4.17 -3.52
CA GLY A 14 -3.88 3.91 -3.14
C GLY A 14 -3.24 5.10 -2.41
N GLU A 15 -3.75 6.31 -2.64
CA GLU A 15 -3.15 7.54 -2.11
C GLU A 15 -3.21 7.64 -0.58
N SER A 16 -4.31 7.19 0.04
CA SER A 16 -4.42 7.17 1.50
C SER A 16 -3.36 6.29 2.14
N ILE A 17 -3.03 5.16 1.49
CA ILE A 17 -1.99 4.24 1.95
C ILE A 17 -0.60 4.89 1.82
N ARG A 18 -0.32 5.55 0.69
CA ARG A 18 0.94 6.29 0.48
C ARG A 18 1.13 7.38 1.53
N LEU A 19 0.08 8.16 1.80
CA LEU A 19 0.13 9.23 2.80
C LEU A 19 0.40 8.68 4.19
N LEU A 20 -0.24 7.57 4.57
CA LEU A 20 -0.01 6.92 5.86
C LEU A 20 1.44 6.43 5.99
N LEU A 21 1.97 5.72 4.99
CA LEU A 21 3.36 5.25 4.98
C LEU A 21 4.36 6.42 5.08
N ARG A 22 4.12 7.51 4.33
CA ARG A 22 4.95 8.72 4.38
C ARG A 22 4.87 9.42 5.74
N TYR A 23 3.67 9.52 6.32
CA TYR A 23 3.46 10.10 7.65
C TYR A 23 4.24 9.35 8.72
N LEU A 24 4.26 8.02 8.62
CA LEU A 24 5.02 7.13 9.51
C LEU A 24 6.52 7.09 9.22
N GLY A 25 7.00 7.75 8.15
CA GLY A 25 8.40 7.70 7.73
C GLY A 25 8.85 6.30 7.27
N VAL A 26 7.92 5.47 6.81
CA VAL A 26 8.22 4.13 6.29
C VAL A 26 8.68 4.27 4.85
N GLU A 27 9.91 3.83 4.56
CA GLU A 27 10.41 3.68 3.20
C GLU A 27 9.71 2.49 2.52
N PHE A 28 9.14 2.68 1.34
CA PHE A 28 8.43 1.65 0.57
C PHE A 28 8.69 1.80 -0.94
N GLU A 29 8.57 0.69 -1.67
CA GLU A 29 8.56 0.70 -3.13
C GLU A 29 7.13 0.99 -3.62
N ASP A 30 6.95 2.10 -4.34
CA ASP A 30 5.68 2.45 -4.99
C ASP A 30 5.68 1.91 -6.42
N LYS A 31 4.97 0.80 -6.62
CA LYS A 31 4.90 0.11 -7.90
C LYS A 31 3.65 0.51 -8.67
N PHE A 32 3.84 1.21 -9.77
CA PHE A 32 2.75 1.66 -10.62
C PHE A 32 2.44 0.68 -11.74
N TYR A 33 1.14 0.48 -11.98
CA TYR A 33 0.61 -0.22 -13.14
C TYR A 33 -0.20 0.73 -14.01
N HIS A 34 -0.17 0.55 -15.32
CA HIS A 34 -1.09 1.24 -16.21
C HIS A 34 -2.54 0.86 -15.87
N PHE A 35 -3.45 1.84 -15.88
CA PHE A 35 -4.85 1.62 -15.54
C PHE A 35 -5.47 0.55 -16.45
N GLY A 36 -6.15 -0.42 -15.85
CA GLY A 36 -6.69 -1.55 -16.61
C GLY A 36 -7.61 -2.46 -15.79
N PRO A 37 -8.06 -3.58 -16.38
CA PRO A 37 -8.86 -4.55 -15.68
C PRO A 37 -8.04 -5.24 -14.58
N GLY A 38 -8.54 -5.24 -13.36
CA GLY A 38 -7.87 -5.86 -12.21
C GLY A 38 -8.30 -5.24 -10.89
N LYS A 39 -8.07 -5.95 -9.79
CA LYS A 39 -8.31 -5.42 -8.44
C LYS A 39 -6.96 -5.08 -7.81
N LEU A 40 -6.69 -3.79 -7.68
CA LEU A 40 -5.60 -3.18 -6.91
C LEU A 40 -6.24 -2.23 -5.87
N PRO A 41 -5.58 -1.96 -4.73
CA PRO A 41 -4.16 -2.17 -4.41
C PRO A 41 -3.81 -3.56 -3.84
N TYR A 42 -2.51 -3.88 -3.90
CA TYR A 42 -1.88 -4.91 -3.08
C TYR A 42 -0.68 -4.35 -2.32
N TYR A 43 -0.36 -4.98 -1.20
CA TYR A 43 0.76 -4.65 -0.34
C TYR A 43 1.56 -5.91 0.00
N ILE A 44 2.89 -5.83 -0.09
CA ILE A 44 3.80 -6.94 0.21
C ILE A 44 4.79 -6.46 1.27
N ASP A 45 4.91 -7.21 2.36
CA ASP A 45 5.84 -6.94 3.45
C ASP A 45 6.60 -8.22 3.81
N GLY A 46 7.78 -8.39 3.18
CA GLY A 46 8.49 -9.66 3.19
C GLY A 46 7.67 -10.78 2.56
N ASP A 47 7.38 -11.84 3.31
CA ASP A 47 6.56 -12.97 2.86
C ASP A 47 5.05 -12.71 2.97
N PHE A 48 4.65 -11.66 3.70
CA PHE A 48 3.25 -11.31 3.90
C PHE A 48 2.69 -10.55 2.71
N LYS A 49 1.49 -10.93 2.24
CA LYS A 49 0.83 -10.34 1.09
C LYS A 49 -0.62 -10.03 1.43
N LEU A 50 -1.06 -8.82 1.11
CA LEU A 50 -2.39 -8.33 1.42
C LEU A 50 -2.99 -7.57 0.24
N THR A 51 -4.31 -7.64 0.10
CA THR A 51 -5.09 -6.88 -0.90
C THR A 51 -6.24 -6.19 -0.18
N GLN A 52 -6.96 -5.31 -0.89
CA GLN A 52 -8.00 -4.41 -0.34
C GLN A 52 -7.43 -3.22 0.44
N SER A 53 -7.82 -2.01 0.04
CA SER A 53 -7.21 -0.78 0.58
C SER A 53 -7.45 -0.58 2.07
N SER A 54 -8.65 -0.87 2.58
CA SER A 54 -8.96 -0.71 4.01
C SER A 54 -8.16 -1.69 4.87
N ALA A 55 -8.08 -2.96 4.46
CA ALA A 55 -7.30 -3.97 5.17
C ALA A 55 -5.80 -3.61 5.19
N ILE A 56 -5.28 -3.05 4.09
CA ILE A 56 -3.89 -2.56 4.05
C ILE A 56 -3.69 -1.39 5.02
N LEU A 57 -4.63 -0.44 5.08
CA LEU A 57 -4.55 0.68 6.03
C LEU A 57 -4.59 0.20 7.49
N GLU A 58 -5.54 -0.67 7.82
CA GLU A 58 -5.69 -1.26 9.16
C GLU A 58 -4.42 -2.03 9.55
N TYR A 59 -3.89 -2.86 8.65
CA TYR A 59 -2.63 -3.58 8.89
C TYR A 59 -1.45 -2.65 9.17
N ILE A 60 -1.31 -1.57 8.40
CA ILE A 60 -0.22 -0.60 8.59
C ILE A 60 -0.40 0.14 9.92
N ALA A 61 -1.62 0.53 10.27
CA ALA A 61 -1.93 1.20 11.53
C ALA A 61 -1.64 0.30 12.74
N ASP A 62 -2.16 -0.94 12.74
CA ASP A 62 -1.91 -1.93 13.80
C ASP A 62 -0.42 -2.20 13.99
N LYS A 63 0.35 -2.29 12.88
CA LYS A 63 1.80 -2.53 12.92
C LYS A 63 2.59 -1.38 13.56
N HIS A 64 2.04 -0.17 13.57
CA HIS A 64 2.70 1.03 14.09
C HIS A 64 2.01 1.58 15.35
N ASP A 65 1.22 0.74 16.05
CA ASP A 65 0.55 1.06 17.31
C ASP A 65 -0.30 2.35 17.23
N MET A 66 -1.06 2.51 16.13
CA MET A 66 -1.96 3.66 15.87
C MET A 66 -3.43 3.38 16.21
#